data_AF-A0A4V1SGH0-F1
#
_entry.id   AF-A0A4V1SGH0-F1
#
_cell.length_a   1.000
_cell.length_b   1.000
_cell.length_c   1.000
_cell.angle_alpha   90.00
_cell.angle_beta   90.00
_cell.angle_gamma   90.00
#
_symmetry.space_group_name_H-M   'P 1'
#
loop_
_entity.id
_entity.type
_entity.pdbx_description
1 polymer ?
#
loop_
_entity_poly.entity_id
_entity_poly.type
_entity_poly.pdbx_seq_one_letter_code
_entity_poly.pdbx_strand_id
1 'polypeptide(L)'
;MILLLPLLLASTSMPQELAISSQAHIGQGVEDAIQPFKISHDIDEFREGTRLLERYNYIVYEFEDEGGYMWARTYLDEADRVSIYGPFADRGRMGDVDAPQLKDAVIAYLKRRFHQIDRFTADPNAPAYETIWRSSPNGN
;
A
#
# COMPACT_ATOMS: atom_id res chain seq x y z
N MET A 1 48.56 58.54 -18.64
CA MET A 1 47.27 59.15 -19.00
C MET A 1 46.25 58.01 -19.11
N ILE A 2 45.42 57.84 -18.05
CA ILE A 2 44.02 57.33 -17.94
C ILE A 2 43.58 56.28 -19.02
N LEU A 3 43.03 55.08 -18.75
CA LEU A 3 42.08 54.53 -17.76
C LEU A 3 42.51 53.12 -17.29
N LEU A 4 42.38 52.66 -16.03
CA LEU A 4 41.20 52.41 -15.18
C LEU A 4 40.22 51.35 -15.73
N LEU A 5 40.38 50.09 -15.30
CA LEU A 5 39.30 49.11 -15.21
C LEU A 5 39.59 48.11 -14.07
N PRO A 6 38.92 48.19 -12.91
CA PRO A 6 38.87 47.09 -11.96
C PRO A 6 37.68 46.19 -12.29
N LEU A 7 37.97 44.90 -12.45
CA LEU A 7 37.01 43.83 -12.66
C LEU A 7 36.11 43.69 -11.41
N LEU A 8 34.79 43.89 -11.60
CA LEU A 8 33.79 43.83 -10.55
C LEU A 8 33.44 42.37 -10.19
N LEU A 9 33.11 42.17 -8.92
CA LEU A 9 32.72 40.94 -8.23
C LEU A 9 31.59 40.15 -8.89
N ALA A 10 31.64 38.82 -8.71
CA ALA A 10 30.46 38.03 -8.39
C ALA A 10 30.86 36.76 -7.60
N SER A 11 31.02 36.89 -6.28
CA SER A 11 30.88 35.72 -5.39
C SER A 11 29.39 35.40 -5.32
N THR A 12 28.96 34.36 -6.03
CA THR A 12 27.64 33.77 -5.83
C THR A 12 27.64 33.05 -4.49
N SER A 13 27.16 33.74 -3.46
CA SER A 13 26.74 33.13 -2.20
C SER A 13 25.60 32.15 -2.51
N MET A 14 25.85 30.85 -2.33
CA MET A 14 24.80 29.85 -2.41
C MET A 14 23.75 30.09 -1.31
N PRO A 15 22.44 30.03 -1.63
CA PRO A 15 21.41 30.08 -0.60
C PRO A 15 21.53 28.83 0.29
N GLN A 16 21.57 29.04 1.60
CA GLN A 16 21.47 28.01 2.61
C GLN A 16 20.21 27.17 2.36
N GLU A 17 20.43 25.88 2.10
CA GLU A 17 19.40 24.87 2.05
C GLU A 17 18.71 24.81 3.42
N LEU A 18 17.41 25.15 3.42
CA LEU A 18 16.55 25.08 4.60
C LEU A 18 16.49 23.63 5.06
N ALA A 19 17.18 23.32 6.15
CA ALA A 19 16.99 22.08 6.89
C ALA A 19 15.55 22.07 7.43
N ILE A 20 14.64 21.42 6.71
CA ILE A 20 13.31 21.10 7.24
C ILE A 20 13.51 20.01 8.27
N SER A 21 13.63 20.42 9.54
CA SER A 21 13.52 19.54 10.69
C SER A 21 12.09 19.05 10.78
N SER A 22 11.79 17.94 10.10
CA SER A 22 10.54 17.21 10.27
C SER A 22 10.60 16.43 11.59
N GLN A 23 10.43 17.13 12.71
CA GLN A 23 9.99 16.48 13.94
C GLN A 23 8.52 16.13 13.78
N ALA A 24 8.24 15.05 13.05
CA ALA A 24 6.95 14.39 13.10
C ALA A 24 6.77 13.86 14.52
N HIS A 25 5.74 14.36 15.19
CA HIS A 25 5.29 13.88 16.48
C HIS A 25 4.91 12.39 16.33
N ILE A 26 5.83 11.49 16.65
CA ILE A 26 5.56 10.05 16.65
C ILE A 26 4.66 9.81 17.86
N GLY A 27 3.34 9.86 17.64
CA GLY A 27 2.40 9.27 18.57
C GLY A 27 2.84 7.84 18.83
N GLN A 28 2.90 7.43 20.10
CA GLN A 28 3.14 6.04 20.47
C GLN A 28 1.96 5.19 19.95
N GLY A 29 2.00 4.86 18.67
CA GLY A 29 1.06 3.97 18.02
C GLY A 29 1.33 2.55 18.49
N VAL A 30 0.26 1.78 18.67
CA VAL A 30 0.37 0.33 18.80
C VAL A 30 1.09 -0.18 17.55
N GLU A 31 2.30 -0.69 17.73
CA GLU A 31 3.10 -1.23 16.62
C GLU A 31 2.34 -2.41 16.00
N ASP A 32 2.22 -2.42 14.66
CA ASP A 32 1.59 -3.56 14.00
C ASP A 32 2.50 -4.78 14.15
N ALA A 33 1.93 -5.94 14.52
CA ALA A 33 2.67 -7.20 14.63
C ALA A 33 3.29 -7.67 13.29
N ILE A 34 2.81 -7.14 12.17
CA ILE A 34 3.37 -7.35 10.84
C ILE A 34 3.31 -6.04 10.05
N GLN A 35 4.29 -5.83 9.17
CA GLN A 35 4.30 -4.76 8.17
C GLN A 35 4.37 -5.39 6.78
N PRO A 36 3.79 -4.76 5.75
CA PRO A 36 4.01 -5.22 4.38
C PRO A 36 5.49 -5.07 4.05
N PHE A 37 6.12 -6.12 3.52
CA PHE A 37 7.51 -6.03 3.06
C PHE A 37 7.62 -5.31 1.71
N LYS A 38 6.51 -5.19 0.99
CA LYS A 38 6.40 -4.45 -0.27
C LYS A 38 5.02 -3.84 -0.43
N ILE A 39 5.00 -2.62 -0.97
CA ILE A 39 3.79 -1.92 -1.40
C ILE A 39 4.02 -1.47 -2.83
N SER A 40 3.11 -1.80 -3.75
CA SER A 40 3.15 -1.35 -5.14
C SER A 40 1.85 -0.64 -5.54
N HIS A 41 1.97 0.24 -6.52
CA HIS A 41 0.86 0.92 -7.17
C HIS A 41 0.84 0.46 -8.63
N ASP A 42 -0.27 -0.15 -9.03
CA ASP A 42 -0.40 -0.83 -10.32
C ASP A 42 -1.70 -0.41 -11.02
N ILE A 43 -1.72 -0.55 -12.35
CA ILE A 43 -2.88 -0.24 -13.19
C ILE A 43 -3.11 -1.41 -14.16
N ASP A 44 -4.30 -2.01 -14.09
CA ASP A 44 -4.75 -3.01 -15.07
C ASP A 44 -5.70 -2.36 -16.07
N GLU A 45 -5.49 -2.61 -17.36
CA GLU A 45 -6.39 -2.13 -18.43
C GLU A 45 -6.95 -3.31 -19.21
N PHE A 46 -8.28 -3.37 -19.31
CA PHE A 46 -8.96 -4.30 -20.20
C PHE A 46 -9.38 -3.57 -21.48
N ARG A 47 -8.98 -4.10 -22.64
CA ARG A 47 -9.14 -3.45 -23.94
C ARG A 47 -9.72 -4.43 -24.97
N GLU A 48 -10.61 -3.92 -25.82
CA GLU A 48 -11.07 -4.60 -27.03
C GLU A 48 -10.51 -3.86 -28.25
N GLY A 49 -9.44 -4.40 -28.83
CA GLY A 49 -8.66 -3.68 -29.85
C GLY A 49 -8.06 -2.39 -29.30
N THR A 50 -8.42 -1.25 -29.88
CA THR A 50 -7.96 0.08 -29.43
C THR A 50 -8.87 0.70 -28.36
N ARG A 51 -10.05 0.13 -28.14
CA ARG A 51 -11.04 0.66 -27.20
C ARG A 51 -10.72 0.20 -25.78
N LEU A 52 -10.57 1.16 -24.87
CA LEU A 52 -10.51 0.89 -23.44
C LEU A 52 -11.91 0.51 -22.94
N LEU A 53 -12.03 -0.66 -22.32
CA LEU A 53 -13.26 -1.12 -21.70
C LEU A 53 -13.24 -0.81 -20.20
N GLU A 54 -12.16 -1.21 -19.52
CA GLU A 54 -12.00 -1.04 -18.07
C GLU A 54 -10.58 -0.63 -17.74
N ARG A 55 -10.42 0.16 -16.68
CA ARG A 55 -9.13 0.58 -16.14
C ARG A 55 -9.20 0.54 -14.62
N TYR A 56 -8.47 -0.38 -14.03
CA TYR A 56 -8.41 -0.58 -12.60
C TYR A 56 -7.13 0.02 -12.06
N ASN A 57 -7.26 0.87 -11.05
CA ASN A 57 -6.14 1.55 -10.42
C ASN A 57 -6.08 1.11 -8.95
N TYR A 58 -5.00 0.46 -8.53
CA TYR A 58 -4.97 -0.20 -7.22
C TYR A 58 -3.60 -0.20 -6.56
N ILE A 59 -3.61 -0.33 -5.23
CA ILE A 59 -2.42 -0.54 -4.41
C ILE A 59 -2.40 -2.00 -3.94
N VAL A 60 -1.24 -2.64 -4.03
CA VAL A 60 -0.99 -3.97 -3.49
C VAL A 60 -0.09 -3.86 -2.27
N TYR A 61 -0.48 -4.53 -1.19
CA TYR A 61 0.31 -4.72 0.02
C TYR A 61 0.70 -6.20 0.11
N GLU A 62 1.99 -6.48 0.15
CA GLU A 62 2.52 -7.84 0.23
C GLU A 62 3.07 -8.11 1.63
N PHE A 63 2.67 -9.23 2.23
CA PHE A 63 3.03 -9.66 3.58
C PHE A 63 3.65 -11.06 3.53
N GLU A 64 4.65 -11.30 4.36
CA GLU A 64 5.33 -12.59 4.46
C GLU A 64 5.85 -12.80 5.88
N ASP A 65 5.75 -14.03 6.37
CA ASP A 65 6.39 -14.51 7.59
C ASP A 65 6.85 -15.97 7.42
N GLU A 66 7.29 -16.61 8.50
CA GLU A 66 7.70 -18.03 8.48
C GLU A 66 6.56 -18.99 8.11
N GLY A 67 5.30 -18.57 8.25
CA GLY A 67 4.10 -19.36 7.97
C GLY A 67 3.63 -19.26 6.51
N GLY A 68 4.00 -18.21 5.77
CA GLY A 68 3.73 -18.11 4.34
C GLY A 68 3.60 -16.69 3.83
N TYR A 69 2.76 -16.53 2.81
CA TYR A 69 2.62 -15.29 2.05
C TYR A 69 1.15 -14.90 1.88
N MET A 70 0.87 -13.61 1.99
CA MET A 70 -0.44 -13.02 1.72
C MET A 70 -0.26 -11.70 0.99
N TRP A 71 -1.22 -11.34 0.14
CA TRP A 71 -1.33 -9.97 -0.33
C TRP A 71 -2.72 -9.41 -0.11
N ALA A 72 -2.79 -8.08 -0.07
CA ALA A 72 -4.02 -7.32 0.01
C ALA A 72 -4.06 -6.29 -1.13
N ARG A 73 -5.22 -6.07 -1.73
CA ARG A 73 -5.42 -5.11 -2.82
C ARG A 73 -6.53 -4.14 -2.46
N THR A 74 -6.29 -2.84 -2.63
CA THR A 74 -7.31 -1.80 -2.54
C THR A 74 -7.37 -1.04 -3.84
N TYR A 75 -8.58 -0.80 -4.36
CA TYR A 75 -8.77 0.01 -5.57
C TYR A 75 -8.91 1.49 -5.17
N LEU A 76 -8.31 2.39 -5.93
CA LEU A 76 -8.26 3.82 -5.56
C LEU A 76 -9.61 4.53 -5.66
N ASP A 77 -10.56 3.96 -6.39
CA ASP A 77 -11.95 4.42 -6.45
C ASP A 77 -12.81 3.88 -5.28
N GLU A 78 -12.35 2.83 -4.59
CA GLU A 78 -12.94 2.25 -3.37
C GLU A 78 -11.88 2.12 -2.26
N ALA A 79 -11.18 3.22 -1.96
CA ALA A 79 -9.98 3.20 -1.11
C ALA A 79 -10.25 2.88 0.38
N ASP A 80 -11.52 2.83 0.80
CA ASP A 80 -11.95 2.41 2.14
C ASP A 80 -12.05 0.88 2.28
N ARG A 81 -11.93 0.15 1.18
CA ARG A 81 -12.07 -1.29 1.08
C ARG A 81 -10.76 -1.96 0.66
N VAL A 82 -10.50 -3.13 1.21
CA VAL A 82 -9.36 -3.97 0.82
C VAL A 82 -9.77 -5.43 0.67
N SER A 83 -9.24 -6.09 -0.35
CA SER A 83 -9.43 -7.53 -0.60
C SER A 83 -8.15 -8.29 -0.27
N ILE A 84 -8.23 -9.34 0.54
CA ILE A 84 -7.11 -10.21 0.88
C ILE A 84 -7.12 -11.51 0.07
N TYR A 85 -5.92 -12.03 -0.19
CA TYR A 85 -5.67 -13.25 -0.94
C TYR A 85 -4.67 -14.13 -0.18
N GLY A 86 -4.81 -15.45 -0.32
CA GLY A 86 -4.05 -16.44 0.43
C GLY A 86 -4.69 -16.80 1.79
N PRO A 87 -3.91 -17.30 2.75
CA PRO A 87 -2.45 -17.48 2.71
C PRO A 87 -1.96 -18.56 1.72
N PHE A 88 -0.79 -18.31 1.14
CA PHE A 88 -0.09 -19.18 0.19
C PHE A 88 1.25 -19.63 0.76
N ALA A 89 1.78 -20.76 0.27
CA ALA A 89 3.09 -21.28 0.71
C ALA A 89 4.24 -20.30 0.41
N ASP A 90 4.22 -19.69 -0.78
CA ASP A 90 5.21 -18.71 -1.21
C ASP A 90 4.63 -17.80 -2.31
N ARG A 91 5.40 -16.80 -2.76
CA ARG A 91 4.96 -15.80 -3.76
C ARG A 91 4.72 -16.39 -5.16
N GLY A 92 5.36 -17.51 -5.50
CA GLY A 92 5.31 -18.15 -6.81
C GLY A 92 4.35 -19.33 -6.89
N ARG A 93 3.91 -19.87 -5.75
CA ARG A 93 3.00 -21.01 -5.64
C ARG A 93 1.76 -20.62 -4.85
N MET A 94 0.66 -20.42 -5.57
CA MET A 94 -0.70 -20.25 -5.01
C MET A 94 -1.26 -21.54 -4.37
N GLY A 95 -0.41 -22.36 -3.76
CA GLY A 95 -0.85 -23.48 -2.95
C GLY A 95 -1.32 -22.94 -1.61
N ASP A 96 -2.61 -23.04 -1.33
CA ASP A 96 -3.18 -22.64 -0.04
C ASP A 96 -2.47 -23.39 1.10
N VAL A 97 -2.07 -22.65 2.12
CA VAL A 97 -1.52 -23.20 3.36
C VAL A 97 -2.38 -22.76 4.54
N ASP A 98 -2.28 -23.46 5.66
CA ASP A 98 -2.86 -22.97 6.90
C ASP A 98 -1.82 -22.15 7.67
N ALA A 99 -1.99 -20.83 7.67
CA ALA A 99 -1.11 -19.88 8.35
C ALA A 99 -1.94 -18.91 9.21
N PRO A 100 -2.51 -19.38 10.34
CA PRO A 100 -3.45 -18.59 11.14
C PRO A 100 -2.80 -17.36 11.77
N GLN A 101 -1.53 -17.44 12.20
CA GLN A 101 -0.81 -16.30 12.80
C GLN A 101 -0.59 -15.17 11.78
N LEU A 102 -0.12 -15.51 10.58
CA LEU A 102 0.03 -14.56 9.47
C LEU A 102 -1.31 -13.89 9.16
N LYS A 103 -2.37 -14.69 9.00
CA LYS A 103 -3.70 -14.21 8.68
C LYS A 103 -4.22 -13.23 9.73
N ASP A 104 -4.12 -13.57 11.00
CA ASP A 104 -4.60 -12.72 12.09
C ASP A 104 -3.80 -11.41 12.17
N ALA A 105 -2.48 -11.47 12.00
CA ALA A 105 -1.61 -10.30 12.00
C ALA A 105 -1.92 -9.35 10.82
N VAL A 106 -2.09 -9.90 9.62
CA VAL A 106 -2.46 -9.13 8.40
C VAL A 106 -3.84 -8.50 8.57
N ILE A 107 -4.83 -9.26 9.05
CA ILE A 107 -6.18 -8.70 9.29
C ILE A 107 -6.11 -7.57 10.32
N ALA A 108 -5.35 -7.73 11.41
CA ALA A 108 -5.19 -6.68 12.41
C ALA A 108 -4.53 -5.41 11.84
N TYR A 109 -3.52 -5.57 10.98
CA TYR A 109 -2.88 -4.48 10.25
C TYR A 109 -3.89 -3.72 9.38
N LEU A 110 -4.75 -4.44 8.64
CA LEU A 110 -5.71 -3.86 7.70
C LEU A 110 -6.90 -3.19 8.40
N LYS A 111 -7.40 -3.75 9.51
CA LYS A 111 -8.53 -3.16 10.29
C LYS A 111 -8.28 -1.74 10.77
N ARG A 112 -7.01 -1.37 10.97
CA ARG A 112 -6.62 -0.01 11.38
C ARG A 112 -6.63 1.00 10.24
N ARG A 113 -6.68 0.53 8.99
CA ARG A 113 -6.45 1.34 7.78
C ARG A 113 -7.63 1.35 6.81
N PHE A 114 -8.48 0.31 6.85
CA PHE A 114 -9.62 0.15 5.97
C PHE A 114 -10.90 0.02 6.79
N HIS A 115 -12.04 0.37 6.18
CA HIS A 115 -13.38 0.22 6.76
C HIS A 115 -14.01 -1.13 6.43
N GLN A 116 -13.52 -1.81 5.40
CA GLN A 116 -13.99 -3.12 4.98
C GLN A 116 -12.83 -4.00 4.52
N ILE A 117 -12.85 -5.25 4.95
CA ILE A 117 -11.93 -6.29 4.49
C ILE A 117 -12.77 -7.42 3.90
N ASP A 118 -12.49 -7.73 2.64
CA ASP A 118 -13.06 -8.88 1.95
C ASP A 118 -12.02 -9.93 1.68
N ARG A 119 -12.46 -11.19 1.59
CA ARG A 119 -11.64 -12.31 1.19
C ARG A 119 -12.03 -12.74 -0.21
N PHE A 120 -11.04 -12.85 -1.09
CA PHE A 120 -11.26 -13.50 -2.39
C PHE A 120 -11.34 -15.02 -2.22
N THR A 121 -12.29 -15.65 -2.90
CA THR A 121 -12.36 -17.11 -3.02
C THR A 121 -12.27 -17.51 -4.50
N ALA A 122 -11.49 -18.56 -4.77
CA ALA A 122 -11.38 -19.14 -6.10
C ALA A 122 -12.49 -20.17 -6.40
N ASP A 123 -13.39 -20.46 -5.45
CA ASP A 123 -14.49 -21.39 -5.66
C ASP A 123 -15.51 -20.78 -6.65
N PRO A 124 -15.73 -21.39 -7.83
CA PRO A 124 -16.66 -20.88 -8.83
C PRO A 124 -18.14 -20.92 -8.38
N ASN A 125 -18.45 -21.64 -7.29
CA ASN A 125 -19.80 -21.73 -6.74
C ASN A 125 -20.04 -20.75 -5.57
N ALA A 126 -19.01 -20.02 -5.15
CA ALA A 126 -19.09 -19.03 -4.09
C ALA A 126 -19.07 -17.60 -4.68
N PRO A 127 -19.58 -16.58 -3.96
CA PRO A 127 -19.35 -15.20 -4.36
C PRO A 127 -17.84 -14.93 -4.39
N ALA A 128 -17.34 -14.33 -5.47
CA ALA A 128 -15.91 -14.09 -5.68
C ALA A 128 -15.24 -13.34 -4.51
N TYR A 129 -16.00 -12.51 -3.80
CA TYR A 129 -15.57 -11.81 -2.59
C TYR A 129 -16.58 -12.00 -1.46
N GLU A 130 -16.08 -12.36 -0.28
CA GLU A 130 -16.84 -12.44 0.96
C GLU A 130 -16.33 -11.40 1.95
N THR A 131 -17.22 -10.57 2.50
CA THR A 131 -16.85 -9.62 3.57
C THR A 131 -16.59 -10.36 4.87
N ILE A 132 -15.33 -10.34 5.32
CA ILE A 132 -14.92 -10.99 6.57
C ILE A 132 -14.83 -10.01 7.74
N TRP A 133 -14.82 -8.70 7.46
CA TRP A 133 -14.88 -7.67 8.48
C TRP A 133 -15.35 -6.33 7.88
N ARG A 134 -16.13 -5.58 8.67
CA ARG A 134 -16.51 -4.20 8.39
C ARG A 134 -16.51 -3.40 9.69
N SER A 135 -15.96 -2.19 9.68
CA SER A 135 -16.09 -1.28 10.82
C SER A 135 -17.56 -0.91 11.01
N SER A 136 -18.07 -0.99 12.23
CA SER A 136 -19.42 -0.47 12.52
C SER A 136 -19.47 1.04 12.25
N PRO A 137 -20.52 1.57 11.60
CA PRO A 137 -20.64 3.00 11.31
C PRO A 137 -20.78 3.88 12.57
N ASN A 138 -20.97 3.27 13.74
CA ASN A 138 -21.10 3.95 15.02
C ASN A 138 -19.88 3.62 15.90
N GLY A 139 -18.76 4.31 15.67
CA GLY A 139 -17.66 4.37 16.63
C GLY A 139 -17.97 5.43 17.69
N ASN A 140 -18.08 4.98 18.94
CA ASN A 140 -18.27 5.78 20.16
C ASN A 140 -17.14 6.80 20.39
#